data_AF-A0A8S2G621-F1
#
_entry.id   AF-A0A8S2G621-F1
#
_cell.length_a   1.000
_cell.length_b   1.000
_cell.length_c   1.000
_cell.angle_alpha   90.00
_cell.angle_beta   90.00
_cell.angle_gamma   90.00
#
_symmetry.space_group_name_H-M   'P 1'
#
loop_
_entity.id
_entity.type
_entity.pdbx_description
1 polymer ?
#
loop_
_entity_poly.entity_id
_entity_poly.type
_entity_poly.pdbx_seq_one_letter_code
_entity_poly.pdbx_strand_id
1 'polypeptide(L)' 'NVKITNFTSSFADGLAFCAIIHHYYPESFDYQTLRRDERKINFDLAFRIAEEQAQIHPLLETEDMLKMGNEPDKKC' A
#
# COMPACT_ATOMS: atom_id res chain seq x y z
N ASN A 1 -11.24 8.67 2.90
CA ASN A 1 -10.17 9.54 3.44
C ASN A 1 -9.17 8.72 4.24
N VAL A 2 -7.95 8.56 3.70
CA VAL A 2 -6.78 8.09 4.46
C VAL A 2 -6.09 9.31 5.03
N LYS A 3 -5.79 9.29 6.33
CA LYS A 3 -5.00 10.34 6.97
C LYS A 3 -3.56 9.84 7.09
N ILE A 4 -2.71 10.24 6.16
CA ILE A 4 -1.28 9.95 6.23
C ILE A 4 -0.65 10.97 7.18
N THR A 5 -0.16 10.50 8.32
CA THR A 5 0.45 11.37 9.36
C THR A 5 1.93 11.08 9.57
N ASN A 6 2.42 9.96 9.04
CA ASN A 6 3.81 9.52 9.11
C ASN A 6 4.10 8.56 7.94
N PHE A 7 5.38 8.29 7.70
CA PHE A 7 5.84 7.31 6.71
C PHE A 7 5.93 5.88 7.26
N THR A 8 5.43 5.65 8.48
CA THR A 8 5.49 4.34 9.14
C THR A 8 4.09 3.75 9.31
N SER A 9 3.45 3.95 10.46
CA SER A 9 2.17 3.31 10.80
C SER A 9 1.01 3.68 9.87
N SER A 10 1.07 4.84 9.21
CA SER A 10 0.06 5.25 8.22
C SER A 10 0.12 4.42 6.92
N PHE A 11 1.23 3.72 6.68
CA PHE A 11 1.44 2.85 5.52
C PHE A 11 1.31 1.36 5.86
N ALA A 12 1.17 1.03 7.14
CA ALA A 12 1.16 -0.35 7.63
C ALA A 12 -0.06 -1.17 7.15
N ASP A 13 -1.18 -0.52 6.82
CA ASP A 13 -2.42 -1.17 6.39
C ASP A 13 -2.55 -1.34 4.86
N GLY A 14 -1.58 -0.86 4.08
CA GLY A 14 -1.58 -0.91 2.62
C GLY A 14 -2.50 0.12 1.94
N LEU A 15 -3.42 0.76 2.67
CA LEU A 15 -4.38 1.70 2.10
C LEU A 15 -3.73 3.00 1.63
N ALA A 16 -2.63 3.42 2.25
CA ALA A 16 -1.87 4.58 1.81
C ALA A 16 -1.23 4.34 0.44
N PHE A 17 -0.68 3.14 0.18
CA PHE A 17 -0.15 2.78 -1.14
C PHE A 17 -1.25 2.75 -2.19
N CYS A 18 -2.37 2.09 -1.89
CA CYS A 18 -3.54 2.09 -2.77
C CYS A 18 -4.05 3.52 -3.05
N ALA A 19 -4.03 4.41 -2.05
CA ALA A 19 -4.51 5.79 -2.23
C ALA A 19 -3.60 6.59 -3.17
N ILE A 20 -2.28 6.41 -3.07
CA ILE A 20 -1.31 7.04 -3.97
C ILE A 20 -1.53 6.54 -5.39
N ILE A 21 -1.66 5.23 -5.58
CA ILE A 21 -1.85 4.65 -6.92
C ILE A 21 -3.17 5.11 -7.51
N HIS A 22 -4.27 5.05 -6.76
CA HIS A 22 -5.58 5.52 -7.22
C HIS A 22 -5.59 7.03 -7.53
N HIS A 23 -4.74 7.83 -6.90
CA HIS A 23 -4.61 9.25 -7.26
C HIS A 23 -4.06 9.46 -8.67
N TYR A 24 -3.06 8.67 -9.07
CA TYR A 24 -2.46 8.75 -10.42
C TYR A 24 -3.20 7.90 -11.46
N TYR A 25 -3.79 6.78 -11.03
CA TYR A 25 -4.48 5.79 -11.86
C TYR A 25 -5.86 5.46 -11.26
N PRO A 26 -6.82 6.40 -11.27
CA PRO A 26 -8.14 6.19 -10.65
C PRO A 26 -8.92 5.03 -11.25
N GLU A 27 -8.70 4.71 -12.54
CA GLU A 27 -9.38 3.63 -13.24
C GLU A 27 -8.76 2.24 -12.97
N SER A 28 -7.69 2.15 -12.18
CA SER A 28 -6.96 0.89 -11.99
C SER A 28 -7.64 -0.10 -11.05
N PHE A 29 -8.41 0.37 -10.06
CA PHE A 29 -9.21 -0.44 -9.13
C PHE A 29 -10.15 0.44 -8.30
N ASP A 30 -11.21 -0.16 -7.72
CA ASP A 30 -12.13 0.57 -6.85
C ASP A 30 -11.58 0.68 -5.41
N TYR A 31 -11.01 1.84 -5.10
CA TYR A 31 -10.48 2.16 -3.79
C TYR A 31 -11.53 2.08 -2.66
N GLN A 32 -12.81 2.35 -2.94
CA GLN A 32 -13.84 2.39 -1.90
C GLN A 32 -14.18 1.00 -1.35
N THR A 33 -13.84 -0.05 -2.11
CA THR A 33 -14.05 -1.45 -1.69
C THR A 33 -12.98 -1.97 -0.72
N LEU A 34 -11.84 -1.28 -0.62
CA LEU A 34 -10.71 -1.74 0.19
C LEU A 34 -10.95 -1.52 1.68
N ARG A 35 -10.54 -2.50 2.49
CA ARG A 35 -10.71 -2.46 3.94
C ARG A 35 -9.37 -2.50 4.67
N ARG A 36 -9.29 -1.83 5.82
CA ARG A 36 -8.05 -1.73 6.64
C ARG A 36 -7.59 -3.07 7.21
N ASP A 37 -8.51 -3.99 7.45
CA ASP A 37 -8.25 -5.33 7.98
C ASP A 37 -7.63 -6.27 6.93
N GLU A 38 -7.76 -5.95 5.64
CA GLU A 38 -7.31 -6.77 4.52
C GLU A 38 -5.90 -6.36 4.03
N ARG A 39 -4.96 -6.20 4.98
CA ARG A 39 -3.60 -5.69 4.73
C ARG A 39 -2.91 -6.37 3.56
N LYS A 40 -2.95 -7.72 3.52
CA LYS A 40 -2.30 -8.51 2.45
C LYS A 40 -2.85 -8.15 1.08
N ILE A 41 -4.18 -8.10 0.95
CA ILE A 41 -4.87 -7.79 -0.29
C ILE A 41 -4.53 -6.37 -0.74
N ASN A 42 -4.48 -5.42 0.20
CA ASN A 42 -4.13 -4.03 -0.11
C ASN A 42 -2.70 -3.91 -0.66
N PHE A 43 -1.72 -4.56 -0.02
CA PHE A 43 -0.33 -4.55 -0.47
C PHE A 43 -0.15 -5.25 -1.82
N ASP A 44 -0.71 -6.45 -1.98
CA ASP A 44 -0.64 -7.20 -3.23
C ASP A 44 -1.24 -6.41 -4.39
N LEU A 45 -2.40 -5.78 -4.16
CA LEU A 45 -3.06 -4.93 -5.16
C LEU A 45 -2.19 -3.72 -5.50
N ALA A 46 -1.68 -3.02 -4.48
CA ALA A 46 -0.86 -1.84 -4.70
C ALA A 46 0.41 -2.16 -5.49
N PHE A 47 1.17 -3.18 -5.09
CA PHE A 47 2.42 -3.52 -5.75
C PHE A 47 2.20 -4.03 -7.18
N ARG A 48 1.16 -4.86 -7.40
CA ARG A 48 0.81 -5.33 -8.74
C ARG A 48 0.47 -4.17 -9.68
N ILE A 49 -0.39 -3.25 -9.24
CA ILE A 49 -0.80 -2.11 -10.09
C ILE A 49 0.36 -1.13 -10.31
N ALA A 50 1.21 -0.90 -9.29
CA ALA A 50 2.39 -0.07 -9.43
C ALA A 50 3.39 -0.63 -10.46
N GLU A 51 3.58 -1.95 -10.49
CA GLU A 51 4.44 -2.60 -11.48
C GLU A 51 3.81 -2.54 -12.89
N GLU A 52 2.51 -2.83 -13.01
CA GLU A 52 1.80 -2.84 -14.29
C GLU A 52 1.67 -1.44 -14.92
N GLN A 53 1.32 -0.41 -14.13
CA GLN A 53 0.97 0.92 -14.64
C GLN A 53 2.12 1.92 -14.56
N ALA A 54 2.94 1.85 -13.51
CA ALA A 54 4.02 2.80 -13.28
C ALA A 54 5.41 2.23 -13.60
N GLN A 55 5.50 0.94 -13.96
CA GLN A 55 6.77 0.22 -14.14
C GLN A 55 7.71 0.35 -12.92
N ILE A 56 7.12 0.45 -11.73
CA ILE A 56 7.84 0.55 -10.47
C ILE A 56 7.98 -0.86 -9.91
N HIS A 57 9.21 -1.37 -9.88
CA HIS A 57 9.49 -2.64 -9.24
C HIS A 57 9.44 -2.48 -7.71
N PRO A 58 8.67 -3.31 -6.98
CA PRO A 58 8.59 -3.23 -5.54
C PRO A 58 9.94 -3.61 -4.90
N LEU A 59 10.43 -2.76 -4.00
CA LEU A 59 11.65 -3.03 -3.23
C LEU A 59 11.42 -3.99 -2.04
N LEU A 60 10.15 -4.20 -1.67
CA LEU A 60 9.72 -5.00 -0.54
C LEU A 60 8.59 -5.92 -0.99
N GLU A 61 8.59 -7.16 -0.51
CA GLU A 61 7.49 -8.08 -0.76
C GLU A 61 6.34 -7.83 0.23
N THR A 62 5.11 -8.18 -0.17
CA THR A 62 3.93 -8.10 0.70
C THR A 62 4.14 -8.83 2.02
N GLU A 63 4.78 -10.00 1.99
CA GLU A 63 5.06 -10.79 3.19
C GLU A 63 5.98 -10.06 4.18
N ASP A 64 6.95 -9.28 3.70
CA ASP A 64 7.84 -8.50 4.57
C ASP A 64 7.10 -7.33 5.22
N MET A 65 6.22 -6.66 4.47
CA MET A 65 5.34 -5.61 4.99
C MET A 65 4.35 -6.16 6.04
N LEU A 66 3.86 -7.38 5.86
CA LEU A 66 2.99 -8.04 6.83
C LEU A 66 3.75 -8.38 8.12
N LYS A 67 4.96 -8.93 8.01
CA LYS A 67 5.83 -9.24 9.16
C LYS A 67 6.22 -8.01 9.96
N MET A 68 6.40 -6.87 9.31
CA MET A 68 6.68 -5.58 9.96
C MET A 68 5.50 -5.06 10.83
N GLY A 69 4.27 -5.57 10.65
CA GLY A 69 3.14 -5.19 11.51
C GLY A 69 2.80 -3.69 11.45
N ASN A 70 2.46 -3.09 12.58
CA ASN A 70 2.13 -1.66 12.70
C ASN A 70 3.37 -0.74 12.81
N GLU A 71 4.57 -1.32 12.82
CA GLU A 71 5.85 -0.60 12.82
C GLU A 71 6.68 -1.07 11.62
N PRO A 72 6.33 -0.66 10.39
CA PRO A 72 7.28 -0.74 9.28
C PRO A 72 8.51 0.10 9.66
N ASP A 73 9.68 -0.53 9.54
CA ASP A 73 10.90 -0.32 10.32
C ASP A 73 11.34 1.12 10.68
N LYS A 74 11.96 1.24 11.86
CA LYS A 74 12.53 2.49 12.43
C LYS A 74 13.98 2.77 11.98
N LYS A 75 14.49 2.13 10.93
CA LYS A 75 15.91 2.22 10.57
C LYS A 75 16.14 2.96 9.26
N CYS A 76 16.46 4.24 9.41
CA CYS A 76 17.55 4.86 8.65
C CYS A 76 18.89 4.43 9.24
#